data_AF-A0A957IHL7-F1
#
_entry.id   AF-A0A957IHL7-F1
#
_cell.length_a   1.000
_cell.length_b   1.000
_cell.length_c   1.000
_cell.angle_alpha   90.00
_cell.angle_beta   90.00
_cell.angle_gamma   90.00
#
_symmetry.space_group_name_H-M   'P 1'
#
loop_
_entity.id
_entity.type
_entity.pdbx_description
1 polymer ?
#
loop_
_entity_poly.entity_id
_entity_poly.type
_entity_poly.pdbx_seq_one_letter_code
_entity_poly.pdbx_strand_id
1 'polypeptide(L)'
;MKQTNKSDSQRGKLSPSKRLSGEIGLLLVLLLVLALLFMTRPVQGAGVVGSGTPGSCTEAALNTALSGGGSISFNCGGSHTITLTSQKTINSNTTINGGGQITLSGGG
;
A
#
# COMPACT_ATOMS: atom_id res chain seq x y z
N MET A 1 -61.98 45.92 2.80
CA MET A 1 -61.46 44.54 2.90
C MET A 1 -61.35 43.95 1.50
N LYS A 2 -60.27 43.17 1.24
CA LYS A 2 -59.94 42.34 0.06
C LYS A 2 -59.01 42.92 -1.02
N GLN A 3 -57.73 42.58 -0.82
CA GLN A 3 -56.71 42.06 -1.74
C GLN A 3 -56.56 42.64 -3.16
N THR A 4 -55.35 43.12 -3.42
CA THR A 4 -54.69 42.87 -4.71
C THR A 4 -53.27 42.35 -4.45
N ASN A 5 -53.08 41.08 -4.80
CA ASN A 5 -51.84 40.33 -4.86
C ASN A 5 -50.84 41.05 -5.80
N LYS A 6 -49.65 41.36 -5.28
CA LYS A 6 -48.52 41.85 -6.07
C LYS A 6 -47.56 40.69 -6.31
N SER A 7 -47.74 40.01 -7.44
CA SER A 7 -46.74 39.10 -8.01
C SER A 7 -45.72 39.93 -8.78
N ASP A 8 -44.61 40.30 -8.13
CA ASP A 8 -43.45 40.89 -8.79
C ASP A 8 -42.38 39.81 -9.00
N SER A 9 -42.39 39.31 -10.23
CA SER A 9 -41.28 38.74 -10.99
C SER A 9 -39.88 38.82 -10.35
N GLN A 10 -39.38 37.66 -9.92
CA GLN A 10 -38.01 37.18 -10.19
C GLN A 10 -36.93 38.27 -10.31
N ARG A 11 -36.27 38.60 -9.19
CA ARG A 11 -34.92 39.16 -9.24
C ARG A 11 -33.99 38.30 -8.42
N GLY A 12 -33.53 37.22 -9.06
CA GLY A 12 -32.34 36.51 -8.66
C GLY A 12 -31.20 37.51 -8.44
N LYS A 13 -30.76 37.59 -7.18
CA LYS A 13 -29.47 38.18 -6.83
C LYS A 13 -28.79 37.28 -5.81
N LEU A 14 -28.53 36.04 -6.23
CA LEU A 14 -27.43 35.29 -5.66
C LEU A 14 -26.16 35.99 -6.16
N SER A 15 -25.67 36.94 -5.35
CA SER A 15 -24.48 37.73 -5.64
C SER A 15 -23.28 36.81 -5.91
N PRO A 16 -22.51 37.01 -7.00
CA PRO A 16 -21.31 36.23 -7.25
C PRO A 16 -20.22 36.70 -6.31
N SER A 17 -20.01 35.93 -5.25
CA SER A 17 -18.89 36.03 -4.31
C SER A 17 -17.57 35.68 -5.03
N LYS A 18 -17.03 36.63 -5.80
CA LYS A 18 -15.81 36.55 -6.60
C LYS A 18 -14.49 36.39 -5.81
N ARG A 19 -14.57 36.12 -4.51
CA ARG A 19 -13.43 35.94 -3.58
C ARG A 19 -13.29 34.49 -3.09
N LEU A 20 -14.26 33.62 -3.39
CA LEU A 20 -14.32 32.26 -2.85
C LEU A 20 -13.86 31.18 -3.84
N SER A 21 -13.69 31.52 -5.12
CA SER A 21 -13.35 30.58 -6.19
C SER A 21 -11.90 30.08 -6.18
N GLY A 22 -10.95 30.89 -5.70
CA GLY A 22 -9.53 30.49 -5.57
C GLY A 22 -9.29 29.59 -4.37
N GLU A 23 -9.88 29.93 -3.23
CA GLU A 23 -9.80 29.16 -1.98
C GLU A 23 -10.50 27.80 -2.11
N ILE A 24 -11.67 27.75 -2.76
CA ILE A 24 -12.36 26.48 -3.05
C ILE A 24 -11.56 25.63 -4.03
N GLY A 25 -10.94 26.25 -5.05
CA GLY A 25 -10.06 25.55 -5.99
C GLY A 25 -8.83 24.96 -5.29
N LEU A 26 -8.18 25.73 -4.41
CA LEU A 26 -7.05 25.30 -3.61
C LEU A 26 -7.45 24.17 -2.64
N LEU A 27 -8.60 24.27 -1.99
CA LEU A 27 -9.14 23.23 -1.10
C LEU A 27 -9.48 21.95 -1.87
N LEU A 28 -10.06 22.04 -3.06
CA LEU A 28 -10.36 20.87 -3.91
C LEU A 28 -9.07 20.20 -4.40
N VAL A 29 -8.07 20.97 -4.81
CA VAL A 29 -6.76 20.42 -5.21
C VAL A 29 -6.06 19.78 -4.00
N LEU A 30 -6.10 20.42 -2.84
CA LEU A 30 -5.54 19.86 -1.60
C LEU A 30 -6.25 18.56 -1.20
N LEU A 31 -7.59 18.50 -1.28
CA LEU A 31 -8.36 17.28 -1.02
C LEU A 31 -8.06 16.18 -2.04
N LEU A 32 -7.86 16.51 -3.32
CA LEU A 32 -7.47 15.56 -4.36
C LEU A 32 -6.06 15.02 -4.11
N VAL A 33 -5.09 15.88 -3.79
CA VAL A 33 -3.72 15.48 -3.45
C VAL A 33 -3.72 14.63 -2.18
N LEU A 34 -4.47 15.02 -1.16
CA LEU A 34 -4.62 14.23 0.07
C LEU A 34 -5.25 12.86 -0.25
N ALA A 35 -6.33 12.81 -1.03
CA ALA A 35 -6.94 11.55 -1.46
C ALA A 35 -5.96 10.66 -2.22
N LEU A 36 -5.14 11.22 -3.13
CA LEU A 36 -4.10 10.48 -3.85
C LEU A 36 -3.01 9.94 -2.91
N LEU A 37 -2.63 10.70 -1.88
CA LEU A 37 -1.69 10.24 -0.85
C LEU A 37 -2.29 9.12 0.01
N PHE A 38 -3.60 9.14 0.29
CA PHE A 38 -4.27 8.04 0.99
C PHE A 38 -4.38 6.76 0.12
N MET A 39 -4.25 6.86 -1.21
CA MET A 39 -4.22 5.70 -2.12
C MET A 39 -2.83 5.05 -2.23
N THR A 40 -1.78 5.61 -1.61
CA THR A 40 -0.47 4.98 -1.61
C THR A 40 -0.53 3.73 -0.72
N ARG A 41 -0.65 2.56 -1.34
CA ARG A 41 -0.55 1.29 -0.63
C ARG A 41 0.82 1.24 0.07
N PRO A 42 0.89 0.84 1.35
CA PRO A 42 2.18 0.58 1.97
C PRO A 42 2.91 -0.46 1.12
N VAL A 43 4.09 -0.11 0.60
CA VAL A 43 4.94 -1.08 -0.09
C VAL A 43 5.35 -2.09 0.98
N GLN A 44 4.76 -3.28 0.90
CA GLN A 44 5.09 -4.38 1.81
C GLN A 44 6.58 -4.66 1.62
N GLY A 45 7.34 -4.55 2.72
CA GLY A 45 8.79 -4.53 2.69
C GLY A 45 9.33 -5.80 2.04
N ALA A 46 10.05 -5.64 0.94
CA ALA A 46 10.75 -6.73 0.29
C ALA A 46 11.87 -7.26 1.22
N GLY A 47 11.79 -8.53 1.61
CA GLY A 47 12.76 -9.17 2.49
C GLY A 47 13.87 -9.89 1.72
N VAL A 48 15.12 -9.74 2.16
CA VAL A 48 16.23 -10.58 1.69
C VAL A 48 16.58 -11.59 2.78
N VAL A 49 16.53 -12.87 2.44
CA VAL A 49 16.95 -13.96 3.32
C VAL A 49 18.45 -14.19 3.16
N GLY A 50 19.20 -14.04 4.25
CA GLY A 50 20.66 -14.19 4.26
C GLY A 50 21.44 -12.93 3.88
N SER A 51 22.75 -13.00 4.04
CA SER A 51 23.71 -11.91 3.84
C SER A 51 24.81 -12.22 2.84
N GLY A 52 24.68 -13.33 2.09
CA GLY A 52 25.63 -13.77 1.08
C GLY A 52 26.45 -14.99 1.47
N THR A 53 26.15 -15.62 2.61
CA THR A 53 26.81 -16.86 3.06
C THR A 53 25.79 -17.96 3.31
N PRO A 54 26.13 -19.25 3.11
CA PRO A 54 25.18 -20.34 3.34
C PRO A 54 24.62 -20.37 4.76
N GLY A 55 25.45 -20.12 5.77
CA GLY A 55 25.03 -20.10 7.17
C GLY A 55 24.06 -18.97 7.54
N SER A 56 23.95 -17.93 6.71
CA SER A 56 22.99 -16.83 6.91
C SER A 56 21.57 -17.18 6.46
N CYS A 57 21.40 -18.20 5.62
CA CYS A 57 20.12 -18.62 5.09
C CYS A 57 19.42 -19.61 6.02
N THR A 58 18.92 -19.08 7.12
CA THR A 58 18.23 -19.85 8.15
C THR A 58 16.71 -19.76 8.01
N GLU A 59 15.99 -20.71 8.62
CA GLU A 59 14.53 -20.63 8.77
C GLU A 59 14.11 -19.36 9.53
N ALA A 60 14.91 -18.90 10.50
CA ALA A 60 14.65 -17.65 11.21
C ALA A 60 14.73 -16.42 10.30
N ALA A 61 15.73 -16.35 9.43
CA ALA A 61 15.83 -15.28 8.43
C ALA A 61 14.65 -15.31 7.46
N LEU A 62 14.19 -16.50 7.05
CA LEU A 62 12.98 -16.65 6.26
C LEU A 62 11.73 -16.14 7.00
N ASN A 63 11.54 -16.50 8.27
CA ASN A 63 10.39 -16.02 9.07
C ASN A 63 10.34 -14.49 9.14
N THR A 64 11.49 -13.85 9.33
CA THR A 64 11.59 -12.38 9.33
C THR A 64 11.22 -11.77 7.98
N ALA A 65 11.63 -12.40 6.87
CA ALA A 65 11.22 -11.94 5.54
C ALA A 65 9.71 -12.15 5.30
N LEU A 66 9.17 -13.29 5.73
CA LEU A 66 7.74 -13.63 5.58
C LEU A 66 6.80 -12.70 6.36
N SER A 67 7.23 -12.16 7.50
CA SER A 67 6.41 -11.23 8.30
C SER A 67 6.20 -9.87 7.61
N GLY A 68 7.13 -9.46 6.75
CA GLY A 68 7.03 -8.23 5.96
C GLY A 68 6.10 -8.34 4.74
N GLY A 69 5.94 -9.55 4.18
CA GLY A 69 5.22 -9.78 2.93
C GLY A 69 5.98 -9.31 1.69
N GLY A 70 5.27 -9.03 0.59
CA GLY A 70 5.87 -8.44 -0.61
C GLY A 70 6.81 -9.40 -1.36
N SER A 71 7.90 -8.88 -1.93
CA SER A 71 8.85 -9.69 -2.69
C SER A 71 10.01 -10.17 -1.82
N ILE A 72 10.15 -11.47 -1.67
CA ILE A 72 11.23 -12.10 -0.92
C ILE A 72 12.26 -12.68 -1.88
N SER A 73 13.53 -12.35 -1.65
CA SER A 73 14.68 -12.88 -2.39
C SER A 73 15.70 -13.50 -1.43
N PHE A 74 16.65 -14.26 -1.96
CA PHE A 74 17.62 -15.00 -1.16
C PHE A 74 19.04 -14.63 -1.57
N ASN A 75 19.86 -14.32 -0.57
CA ASN A 75 21.28 -14.10 -0.71
C ASN A 75 22.04 -15.11 0.15
N CYS A 76 22.12 -16.35 -0.33
CA CYS A 76 22.78 -17.46 0.37
C CYS A 76 24.22 -17.73 -0.11
N GLY A 77 24.71 -16.96 -1.09
CA GLY A 77 26.02 -17.20 -1.71
C GLY A 77 26.08 -18.42 -2.65
N GLY A 78 24.94 -19.04 -2.97
CA GLY A 78 24.86 -20.22 -3.84
C GLY A 78 23.57 -21.01 -3.63
N SER A 79 23.53 -22.24 -4.17
CA SER A 79 22.41 -23.16 -3.95
C SER A 79 22.31 -23.56 -2.48
N HIS A 80 21.10 -23.55 -1.93
CA HIS A 80 20.89 -23.81 -0.50
C HIS A 80 19.53 -24.46 -0.21
N THR A 81 19.51 -25.39 0.74
CA THR A 81 18.27 -25.99 1.25
C THR A 81 17.97 -25.45 2.63
N ILE A 82 16.83 -24.78 2.79
CA ILE A 82 16.31 -24.37 4.08
C ILE A 82 15.29 -25.42 4.53
N THR A 83 15.63 -26.18 5.57
CA THR A 83 14.69 -27.10 6.19
C THR A 83 13.72 -26.32 7.09
N LEU A 84 12.42 -26.52 6.86
CA LEU A 84 11.35 -25.94 7.64
C LEU A 84 10.98 -26.91 8.75
N THR A 85 11.07 -26.45 10.00
CA THR A 85 10.71 -27.25 11.18
C THR A 85 9.25 -27.07 11.59
N SER A 86 8.57 -26.09 11.00
CA SER A 86 7.18 -25.72 11.29
C SER A 86 6.47 -25.16 10.06
N GLN A 87 5.14 -25.21 10.07
CA GLN A 87 4.31 -24.61 9.02
C GLN A 87 4.56 -23.09 8.92
N LYS A 88 4.66 -22.60 7.68
CA LYS A 88 4.75 -21.17 7.35
C LYS A 88 3.46 -20.69 6.72
N THR A 89 2.75 -19.81 7.42
CA THR A 89 1.50 -19.22 6.93
C THR A 89 1.77 -17.88 6.25
N ILE A 90 1.31 -17.74 5.01
CA ILE A 90 1.44 -16.52 4.20
C ILE A 90 0.13 -15.74 4.28
N ASN A 91 0.11 -14.64 5.04
CA ASN A 91 -1.10 -13.84 5.29
C ASN A 91 -1.23 -12.59 4.39
N SER A 92 -0.19 -12.29 3.61
CA SER A 92 -0.12 -11.14 2.72
C SER A 92 0.30 -11.59 1.33
N ASN A 93 0.11 -10.73 0.33
CA ASN A 93 0.55 -11.02 -1.03
C ASN A 93 2.08 -11.11 -1.05
N THR A 94 2.60 -12.33 -1.19
CA THR A 94 4.03 -12.59 -1.10
C THR A 94 4.51 -13.31 -2.35
N THR A 95 5.56 -12.79 -2.96
CA THR A 95 6.32 -13.46 -4.02
C THR A 95 7.61 -13.99 -3.43
N ILE A 96 7.84 -15.29 -3.49
CA ILE A 96 9.08 -15.93 -3.00
C ILE A 96 9.91 -16.33 -4.22
N ASN A 97 11.01 -15.62 -4.46
CA ASN A 97 11.89 -15.89 -5.58
C ASN A 97 13.23 -16.47 -5.11
N GLY A 98 13.37 -17.79 -5.23
CA GLY A 98 14.61 -18.52 -4.92
C GLY A 98 15.66 -18.51 -6.04
N GLY A 99 15.41 -17.86 -7.17
CA GLY A 99 16.36 -17.76 -8.29
C GLY A 99 16.80 -19.12 -8.88
N GLY A 100 16.02 -20.18 -8.68
CA GLY A 100 16.39 -21.56 -9.07
C GLY A 100 17.48 -22.21 -8.21
N GLN A 101 17.93 -21.54 -7.15
CA GLN A 101 19.02 -21.99 -6.29
C GLN A 101 18.55 -22.46 -4.91
N ILE A 102 17.32 -22.11 -4.53
CA ILE A 102 16.83 -22.32 -3.18
C ILE A 102 15.80 -23.44 -3.15
N THR A 103 16.01 -24.39 -2.24
CA THR A 103 15.06 -25.43 -1.88
C THR A 103 14.46 -25.13 -0.51
N LEU A 104 13.14 -25.15 -0.40
CA LEU A 104 12.45 -25.17 0.89
C LEU A 104 12.00 -26.60 1.15
N SER A 105 12.59 -27.25 2.16
CA SER A 105 12.30 -28.65 2.48
C SER A 105 11.39 -28.73 3.70
N GLY A 106 10.33 -29.54 3.63
CA GLY A 106 9.48 -29.86 4.79
C GLY A 106 10.08 -30.89 5.75
N GLY A 107 11.27 -31.44 5.45
CA GLY A 107 12.00 -32.35 6.34
C GLY A 107 11.34 -33.71 6.62
N GLY A 108 10.39 -34.13 5.76
CA GLY A 108 9.64 -35.39 5.92
C GLY A 108 10.46 -36.66 5.81
#